data_AF-A0A183B190-F1
#
_entry.id   AF-A0A183B190-F1
#
_cell.length_a   1.000
_cell.length_b   1.000
_cell.length_c   1.000
_cell.angle_alpha   90.00
_cell.angle_beta   90.00
_cell.angle_gamma   90.00
#
_symmetry.space_group_name_H-M   'P 1'
#
loop_
_entity.id
_entity.type
_entity.pdbx_description
1 polymer ?
#
loop_
_entity_poly.entity_id
_entity_poly.type
_entity_poly.pdbx_seq_one_letter_code
_entity_poly.pdbx_strand_id
1 'polypeptide(L)'
;MRACLDDYVCLVTGASRGIGRGIAIGLGERGATVYITGRTLKSAEVGEAARSLEATAAEINSRGGKAIPVLVDHSDEGQVAALFQRIQREQRGRLDVLVNNVYSAVPFLFKSLKKPFYECEDLSPGEAWDLVNNVGLRNHYVCATLATKMMLNYQAGLIVNVSSIGGKIYAFSTLYGVGECIHNISSNATSQRLLYLRSCTHESTDEAIYQSDCGIVSLTLVSSNPGILRMNHQLPR
;
A
#
# COMPACT_ATOMS: atom_id res chain seq x y z
N MET A 1 -3.21 -25.18 -9.70
CA MET A 1 -3.31 -24.92 -8.25
C MET A 1 -3.22 -23.42 -8.02
N ARG A 2 -4.17 -22.80 -7.31
CA ARG A 2 -3.98 -21.42 -6.83
C ARG A 2 -2.80 -21.43 -5.86
N ALA A 3 -1.89 -20.48 -5.98
CA ALA A 3 -0.75 -20.39 -5.06
C ALA A 3 -1.22 -20.07 -3.64
N CYS A 4 -0.69 -20.82 -2.68
CA CYS A 4 -0.95 -20.62 -1.26
C CYS A 4 0.02 -19.59 -0.68
N LEU A 5 -0.49 -18.71 0.17
CA LEU A 5 0.27 -17.72 0.94
C LEU A 5 0.32 -18.09 2.43
N ASP A 6 0.16 -19.37 2.76
CA ASP A 6 0.41 -19.87 4.11
C ASP A 6 1.79 -19.40 4.60
N ASP A 7 1.85 -18.99 5.87
CA ASP A 7 3.03 -18.43 6.52
C ASP A 7 3.55 -17.08 5.98
N TYR A 8 2.90 -16.48 4.97
CA TYR A 8 3.23 -15.12 4.55
C TYR A 8 2.72 -14.10 5.56
N VAL A 9 3.58 -13.13 5.86
CA VAL A 9 3.27 -11.96 6.66
C VAL A 9 3.12 -10.76 5.74
N CYS A 10 1.91 -10.22 5.67
CA CYS A 10 1.55 -9.10 4.82
C CYS A 10 1.16 -7.89 5.67
N LEU A 11 1.51 -6.69 5.21
CA LEU A 11 1.02 -5.42 5.74
C LEU A 11 0.28 -4.67 4.62
N VAL A 12 -0.98 -4.29 4.86
CA VAL A 12 -1.76 -3.45 3.94
C VAL A 12 -2.14 -2.15 4.63
N THR A 13 -1.63 -1.03 4.10
CA THR A 13 -1.94 0.30 4.63
C THR A 13 -3.27 0.82 4.09
N GLY A 14 -4.11 1.40 4.95
CA GLY A 14 -5.41 1.93 4.54
C GLY A 14 -6.43 0.86 4.12
N ALA A 15 -6.53 -0.22 4.90
CA ALA A 15 -7.33 -1.41 4.59
C ALA A 15 -8.76 -1.42 5.18
N SER A 16 -9.23 -0.29 5.74
CA SER A 16 -10.59 -0.21 6.29
C SER A 16 -11.68 -0.16 5.21
N ARG A 17 -11.35 0.17 3.94
CA ARG A 17 -12.29 0.26 2.81
C ARG A 17 -11.59 0.26 1.45
N GLY A 18 -12.38 0.21 0.38
CA GLY A 18 -11.90 0.41 -1.00
C GLY A 18 -10.87 -0.63 -1.44
N ILE A 19 -9.89 -0.17 -2.23
CA ILE A 19 -8.84 -1.02 -2.84
C ILE A 19 -8.04 -1.76 -1.76
N GLY A 20 -7.56 -1.05 -0.73
CA GLY A 20 -6.81 -1.66 0.38
C GLY A 20 -7.57 -2.79 1.07
N ARG A 21 -8.88 -2.63 1.30
CA ARG A 21 -9.74 -3.69 1.85
C ARG A 21 -9.79 -4.90 0.92
N GLY A 22 -10.02 -4.69 -0.37
CA GLY A 22 -10.08 -5.76 -1.37
C GLY A 22 -8.77 -6.55 -1.46
N ILE A 23 -7.63 -5.85 -1.47
CA ILE A 23 -6.30 -6.47 -1.48
C ILE A 23 -6.09 -7.30 -0.20
N ALA A 24 -6.42 -6.74 0.97
CA ALA A 24 -6.26 -7.45 2.24
C ALA A 24 -7.09 -8.74 2.31
N ILE A 25 -8.33 -8.69 1.80
CA ILE A 25 -9.20 -9.87 1.67
C ILE A 25 -8.61 -10.89 0.71
N GLY A 26 -8.15 -10.49 -0.48
CA GLY A 26 -7.57 -11.40 -1.47
C GLY A 26 -6.27 -12.06 -1.01
N LEU A 27 -5.48 -11.40 -0.15
CA LEU A 27 -4.34 -12.00 0.55
C LEU A 27 -4.81 -13.00 1.61
N GLY A 28 -5.84 -12.65 2.39
CA GLY A 28 -6.47 -13.51 3.38
C GLY A 28 -7.06 -14.80 2.80
N GLU A 29 -7.75 -14.71 1.66
CA GLU A 29 -8.28 -15.87 0.90
C GLU A 29 -7.23 -16.91 0.51
N ARG A 30 -5.95 -16.50 0.51
CA ARG A 30 -4.82 -17.36 0.20
C ARG A 30 -4.09 -17.86 1.46
N GLY A 31 -4.62 -17.63 2.66
CA GLY A 31 -4.06 -18.15 3.91
C GLY A 31 -3.06 -17.21 4.62
N ALA A 32 -2.82 -16.01 4.09
CA ALA A 32 -1.82 -15.11 4.66
C ALA A 32 -2.20 -14.58 6.06
N THR A 33 -1.19 -14.25 6.86
CA THR A 33 -1.33 -13.36 8.02
C THR A 33 -1.26 -11.91 7.54
N VAL A 34 -2.32 -11.14 7.74
CA VAL A 34 -2.47 -9.79 7.18
C VAL A 34 -2.64 -8.76 8.31
N TYR A 35 -1.61 -7.94 8.51
CA TYR A 35 -1.73 -6.70 9.27
C TYR A 35 -2.51 -5.69 8.42
N ILE A 36 -3.62 -5.19 8.96
CA ILE A 36 -4.45 -4.19 8.29
C ILE A 36 -4.47 -2.91 9.11
N THR A 37 -4.18 -1.78 8.47
CA THR A 37 -4.11 -0.48 9.17
C THR A 37 -5.10 0.54 8.64
N GLY A 38 -5.44 1.48 9.50
CA GLY A 38 -6.34 2.59 9.21
C GLY A 38 -6.71 3.34 10.48
N ARG A 39 -7.57 4.36 10.34
CA ARG A 39 -8.00 5.24 11.44
C ARG A 39 -9.35 4.85 12.05
N THR A 40 -10.02 3.84 11.50
CA THR A 40 -11.36 3.43 11.91
C THR A 40 -11.32 1.97 12.34
N LEU A 41 -11.22 1.72 13.65
CA LEU A 41 -11.20 0.36 14.19
C LEU A 41 -12.60 -0.27 14.16
N LYS A 42 -13.60 0.45 14.71
CA LYS A 42 -15.02 0.12 14.71
C LYS A 42 -15.81 1.14 13.90
N SER A 43 -16.86 0.70 13.22
CA SER A 43 -17.79 1.63 12.56
C SER A 43 -18.60 2.36 13.63
N ALA A 44 -18.70 3.69 13.48
CA ALA A 44 -19.46 4.54 14.40
C ALA A 44 -20.97 4.50 14.12
N GLU A 45 -21.37 4.11 12.91
CA GLU A 45 -22.76 4.15 12.46
C GLU A 45 -23.26 2.77 11.99
N VAL A 46 -24.51 2.47 12.33
CA VAL A 46 -25.22 1.25 11.92
C VAL A 46 -25.53 1.37 10.41
N GLY A 47 -24.64 0.83 9.58
CA GLY A 47 -24.73 0.88 8.11
C GLY A 47 -23.38 1.06 7.43
N GLU A 48 -22.42 1.70 8.10
CA GLU A 48 -21.03 1.81 7.65
C GLU A 48 -20.15 0.64 8.10
N ALA A 49 -20.74 -0.50 8.49
CA ALA A 49 -20.02 -1.66 8.99
C ALA A 49 -18.85 -2.06 8.07
N ALA A 50 -19.02 -1.92 6.75
CA ALA A 50 -18.01 -2.22 5.73
C ALA A 50 -16.79 -1.27 5.69
N ARG A 51 -16.73 -0.22 6.54
CA ARG A 51 -15.68 0.83 6.52
C ARG A 51 -14.75 0.81 7.74
N SER A 52 -14.68 -0.32 8.44
CA SER A 52 -13.86 -0.49 9.64
C SER A 52 -12.82 -1.61 9.49
N LEU A 53 -11.74 -1.52 10.28
CA LEU A 53 -10.75 -2.59 10.33
C LEU A 53 -11.32 -3.88 10.90
N GLU A 54 -12.25 -3.82 11.85
CA GLU A 54 -12.89 -5.03 12.40
C GLU A 54 -13.70 -5.79 11.37
N ALA A 55 -14.47 -5.10 10.52
CA ALA A 55 -15.23 -5.77 9.46
C ALA A 55 -14.31 -6.36 8.40
N THR A 56 -13.23 -5.67 8.01
CA THR A 56 -12.22 -6.23 7.11
C THR A 56 -11.54 -7.45 7.75
N ALA A 57 -11.21 -7.40 9.04
CA ALA A 57 -10.59 -8.50 9.76
C ALA A 57 -11.49 -9.73 9.83
N ALA A 58 -12.77 -9.53 10.14
CA ALA A 58 -13.77 -10.60 10.19
C ALA A 58 -13.88 -11.30 8.82
N GLU A 59 -13.91 -10.52 7.73
CA GLU A 59 -13.98 -11.09 6.39
C GLU A 59 -12.71 -11.88 6.02
N ILE A 60 -11.52 -11.35 6.29
CA ILE A 60 -10.25 -12.07 6.09
C ILE A 60 -10.24 -13.41 6.86
N ASN A 61 -10.63 -13.38 8.13
CA ASN A 61 -10.67 -14.57 8.98
C ASN A 61 -11.67 -15.61 8.46
N SER A 62 -12.86 -15.16 8.00
CA SER A 62 -13.88 -16.05 7.43
C SER A 62 -13.43 -16.75 6.14
N ARG A 63 -12.42 -16.20 5.47
CA ARG A 63 -11.88 -16.69 4.19
C ARG A 63 -10.59 -17.51 4.35
N GLY A 64 -10.22 -17.86 5.58
CA GLY A 64 -9.09 -18.74 5.89
C GLY A 64 -7.77 -18.04 6.18
N GLY A 65 -7.72 -16.72 6.11
CA GLY A 65 -6.54 -15.93 6.50
C GLY A 65 -6.53 -15.59 7.99
N LYS A 66 -5.49 -14.88 8.42
CA LYS A 66 -5.38 -14.34 9.78
C LYS A 66 -5.23 -12.83 9.76
N ALA A 67 -6.26 -12.09 10.11
CA ALA A 67 -6.20 -10.64 10.20
C ALA A 67 -5.69 -10.15 11.55
N ILE A 68 -4.83 -9.12 11.51
CA ILE A 68 -4.36 -8.38 12.68
C ILE A 68 -4.66 -6.89 12.46
N PRO A 69 -5.81 -6.38 12.93
CA PRO A 69 -6.15 -4.98 12.81
C PRO A 69 -5.29 -4.12 13.74
N VAL A 70 -4.73 -3.03 13.21
CA VAL A 70 -3.93 -2.07 13.98
C VAL A 70 -4.39 -0.65 13.64
N LEU A 71 -4.84 0.09 14.65
CA LEU A 71 -5.17 1.50 14.51
C LEU A 71 -3.86 2.29 14.32
N VAL A 72 -3.72 2.94 13.17
CA VAL A 72 -2.52 3.72 12.82
C VAL A 72 -2.96 4.96 12.05
N ASP A 73 -2.54 6.12 12.54
CA ASP A 73 -2.53 7.33 11.73
C ASP A 73 -1.24 7.41 10.92
N HIS A 74 -1.36 7.28 9.61
CA HIS A 74 -0.21 7.27 8.71
C HIS A 74 0.39 8.65 8.44
N SER A 75 -0.16 9.74 9.00
CA SER A 75 0.56 11.02 9.09
C SER A 75 1.53 11.09 10.27
N ASP A 76 1.46 10.16 11.23
CA ASP A 76 2.32 10.10 12.41
C ASP A 76 3.39 9.02 12.23
N GLU A 77 4.63 9.47 11.99
CA GLU A 77 5.77 8.59 11.80
C GLU A 77 6.09 7.74 13.05
N GLY A 78 5.79 8.23 14.26
CA GLY A 78 5.96 7.49 15.50
C GLY A 78 5.04 6.28 15.57
N GLN A 79 3.78 6.43 15.15
CA GLN A 79 2.83 5.32 15.06
C GLN A 79 3.23 4.31 13.99
N VAL A 80 3.73 4.77 12.84
CA VAL A 80 4.25 3.90 11.78
C VAL A 80 5.47 3.11 12.28
N ALA A 81 6.42 3.76 12.95
CA ALA A 81 7.58 3.08 13.53
C ALA A 81 7.16 2.02 14.57
N ALA A 82 6.20 2.35 15.44
CA ALA A 82 5.66 1.41 16.42
C ALA A 82 4.97 0.20 15.78
N LEU A 83 4.25 0.39 14.66
CA LEU A 83 3.67 -0.69 13.87
C LEU A 83 4.75 -1.65 13.36
N PHE A 84 5.80 -1.15 12.72
CA PHE A 84 6.88 -2.00 12.20
C PHE A 84 7.62 -2.74 13.31
N GLN A 85 7.89 -2.09 14.44
CA GLN A 85 8.46 -2.75 15.62
C GLN A 85 7.55 -3.87 16.15
N ARG A 86 6.23 -3.66 16.16
CA ARG A 86 5.27 -4.68 16.56
C ARG A 86 5.32 -5.89 15.63
N ILE A 87 5.26 -5.68 14.31
CA ILE A 87 5.35 -6.76 13.31
C ILE A 87 6.67 -7.51 13.49
N GLN A 88 7.78 -6.79 13.63
CA GLN A 88 9.09 -7.39 13.86
C GLN A 88 9.11 -8.30 15.10
N ARG A 89 8.52 -7.88 16.23
CA ARG A 89 8.46 -8.74 17.42
C ARG A 89 7.54 -9.94 17.23
N GLU A 90 6.32 -9.72 16.74
CA GLU A 90 5.29 -10.76 16.63
C GLU A 90 5.63 -11.81 15.58
N GLN A 91 6.35 -11.42 14.52
CA GLN A 91 6.66 -12.26 13.36
C GLN A 91 8.14 -12.63 13.26
N ARG A 92 8.89 -12.48 14.37
CA ARG A 92 10.33 -12.79 14.46
C ARG A 92 11.17 -12.04 13.40
N GLY A 93 10.72 -10.87 12.99
CA GLY A 93 11.37 -10.00 12.00
C GLY A 93 10.92 -10.21 10.56
N ARG A 94 10.01 -11.16 10.30
CA ARG A 94 9.54 -11.45 8.95
C ARG A 94 8.46 -10.46 8.51
N LEU A 95 8.61 -9.97 7.28
CA LEU A 95 7.58 -9.24 6.54
C LEU A 95 7.77 -9.58 5.05
N ASP A 96 6.83 -10.30 4.46
CA ASP A 96 6.94 -10.79 3.09
C ASP A 96 6.34 -9.80 2.08
N VAL A 97 5.24 -9.13 2.44
CA VAL A 97 4.54 -8.20 1.53
C VAL A 97 4.20 -6.90 2.25
N LEU A 98 4.58 -5.77 1.65
CA LEU A 98 4.04 -4.45 1.99
C LEU A 98 3.16 -3.97 0.85
N VAL A 99 1.92 -3.60 1.16
CA VAL A 99 1.02 -2.89 0.25
C VAL A 99 0.84 -1.46 0.77
N ASN A 100 1.49 -0.52 0.09
CA ASN A 100 1.33 0.91 0.27
C ASN A 100 0.09 1.37 -0.50
N ASN A 101 -0.99 1.68 0.22
CA ASN A 101 -2.26 2.08 -0.38
C ASN A 101 -2.90 3.30 0.31
N VAL A 102 -2.47 3.67 1.51
CA VAL A 102 -3.11 4.73 2.29
C VAL A 102 -2.95 6.10 1.63
N TYR A 103 -4.07 6.83 1.51
CA TYR A 103 -4.09 8.18 0.94
C TYR A 103 -5.18 9.02 1.62
N SER A 104 -4.87 10.27 2.01
CA SER A 104 -5.78 11.13 2.79
C SER A 104 -6.44 12.24 2.00
N ALA A 105 -5.85 12.69 0.89
CA ALA A 105 -6.24 13.93 0.22
C ALA A 105 -7.31 13.78 -0.87
N VAL A 106 -7.97 12.62 -0.99
CA VAL A 106 -9.00 12.39 -2.02
C VAL A 106 -10.05 13.51 -2.07
N PRO A 107 -10.68 13.95 -0.96
CA PRO A 107 -11.70 15.01 -1.01
C PRO A 107 -11.14 16.35 -1.50
N PHE A 108 -9.92 16.69 -1.10
CA PHE A 108 -9.24 17.91 -1.54
C PHE A 108 -8.98 17.88 -3.06
N LEU A 109 -8.51 16.75 -3.59
CA LEU A 109 -8.29 16.59 -5.03
C LEU A 109 -9.59 16.74 -5.83
N PHE A 110 -10.70 16.20 -5.33
CA PHE A 110 -12.01 16.38 -5.99
C PHE A 110 -12.48 17.85 -5.96
N LYS A 111 -12.22 18.60 -4.89
CA LYS A 111 -12.55 20.03 -4.83
C LYS A 111 -11.69 20.88 -5.79
N SER A 112 -10.46 20.46 -6.03
CA SER A 112 -9.51 21.12 -6.92
C SER A 112 -9.63 20.67 -8.39
N LEU A 113 -10.55 19.74 -8.69
CA LEU A 113 -10.80 19.31 -10.07
C LEU A 113 -11.20 20.51 -10.94
N LYS A 114 -10.58 20.58 -12.13
CA LYS A 114 -10.79 21.63 -13.16
C LYS A 114 -10.33 23.03 -12.75
N LYS A 115 -9.70 23.21 -11.59
CA LYS A 115 -9.02 24.44 -11.23
C LYS A 115 -7.58 24.43 -11.78
N PRO A 116 -7.02 25.57 -12.21
CA PRO A 116 -5.60 25.66 -12.54
C PRO A 116 -4.75 25.39 -11.28
N PHE A 117 -3.55 24.84 -11.46
CA PHE A 117 -2.73 24.36 -10.34
C PHE A 117 -2.34 25.44 -9.31
N TYR A 118 -2.33 26.72 -9.73
CA TYR A 118 -2.00 27.87 -8.90
C TYR A 118 -3.20 28.40 -8.09
N GLU A 119 -4.42 27.90 -8.31
CA GLU A 119 -5.60 28.29 -7.56
C GLU A 119 -5.85 27.30 -6.41
N CYS A 120 -5.43 27.72 -5.21
CA CYS A 120 -5.76 27.06 -3.95
C CYS A 120 -6.25 28.13 -2.96
N GLU A 121 -7.56 28.35 -2.92
CA GLU A 121 -8.14 29.44 -2.12
C GLU A 121 -8.33 29.07 -0.65
N ASP A 122 -8.39 27.77 -0.33
CA ASP A 122 -8.68 27.29 1.01
C ASP A 122 -7.43 27.03 1.86
N LEU A 123 -6.25 26.92 1.24
CA LEU A 123 -4.99 26.55 1.88
C LEU A 123 -3.84 27.28 1.20
N SER A 124 -2.77 27.59 1.94
CA SER A 124 -1.51 28.00 1.32
C SER A 124 -0.92 26.85 0.48
N PRO A 125 -0.05 27.14 -0.50
CA PRO A 125 0.62 26.10 -1.29
C PRO A 125 1.37 25.05 -0.44
N GLY A 126 1.95 25.46 0.69
CA GLY A 126 2.64 24.55 1.62
C GLY A 126 1.67 23.62 2.34
N GLU A 127 0.55 24.14 2.85
CA GLU A 127 -0.47 23.32 3.52
C GLU A 127 -1.15 22.35 2.55
N ALA A 128 -1.40 22.79 1.31
CA ALA A 128 -1.91 21.91 0.26
C ALA A 128 -0.91 20.79 -0.07
N TRP A 129 0.38 21.11 -0.13
CA TRP A 129 1.44 20.11 -0.32
C TRP A 129 1.44 19.09 0.81
N ASP A 130 1.46 19.53 2.07
CA ASP A 130 1.49 18.64 3.21
C ASP A 130 0.23 17.76 3.28
N LEU A 131 -0.95 18.32 2.99
CA LEU A 131 -2.18 17.56 2.94
C LEU A 131 -2.13 16.41 1.91
N VAL A 132 -1.61 16.70 0.71
CA VAL A 132 -1.55 15.77 -0.42
C VAL A 132 -0.43 14.73 -0.26
N ASN A 133 0.73 15.15 0.21
CA ASN A 133 1.95 14.36 0.16
C ASN A 133 2.38 13.77 1.51
N ASN A 134 1.87 14.23 2.65
CA ASN A 134 2.30 13.68 3.93
C ASN A 134 1.92 12.19 4.09
N VAL A 135 0.71 11.79 3.71
CA VAL A 135 0.24 10.39 3.85
C VAL A 135 0.57 9.54 2.62
N GLY A 136 0.35 10.09 1.42
CA GLY A 136 0.48 9.35 0.16
C GLY A 136 1.91 9.26 -0.40
N LEU A 137 2.77 10.22 -0.08
CA LEU A 137 4.15 10.27 -0.59
C LEU A 137 5.15 9.93 0.53
N ARG A 138 5.19 10.78 1.56
CA ARG A 138 6.15 10.68 2.66
C ARG A 138 6.00 9.37 3.42
N ASN A 139 4.78 9.02 3.84
CA ASN A 139 4.56 7.78 4.58
C ASN A 139 4.81 6.52 3.75
N HIS A 140 4.50 6.50 2.44
CA HIS A 140 4.84 5.36 1.59
C HIS A 140 6.35 5.13 1.52
N TYR A 141 7.15 6.20 1.43
CA TYR A 141 8.60 6.14 1.51
C TYR A 141 9.09 5.61 2.87
N VAL A 142 8.51 6.11 3.98
CA VAL A 142 8.86 5.64 5.34
C VAL A 142 8.55 4.14 5.49
N CYS A 143 7.34 3.71 5.12
CA CYS A 143 6.92 2.31 5.15
C CYS A 143 7.85 1.43 4.29
N ALA A 144 8.15 1.84 3.06
CA ALA A 144 9.05 1.11 2.18
C ALA A 144 10.45 0.99 2.77
N THR A 145 10.97 2.05 3.40
CA THR A 145 12.28 2.04 4.08
C THR A 145 12.31 1.05 5.24
N LEU A 146 11.29 1.06 6.11
CA LEU A 146 11.21 0.16 7.27
C LEU A 146 10.98 -1.29 6.84
N ALA A 147 10.09 -1.53 5.87
CA ALA A 147 9.85 -2.85 5.30
C ALA A 147 11.11 -3.42 4.66
N THR A 148 11.83 -2.62 3.86
CA THR A 148 13.07 -3.06 3.20
C THR A 148 14.10 -3.53 4.23
N LYS A 149 14.26 -2.83 5.37
CA LYS A 149 15.17 -3.26 6.44
C LYS A 149 14.80 -4.64 6.99
N MET A 150 13.51 -4.95 7.12
CA MET A 150 13.04 -6.27 7.55
C MET A 150 13.23 -7.34 6.45
N MET A 151 12.85 -7.00 5.22
CA MET A 151 12.95 -7.88 4.05
C MET A 151 14.41 -8.26 3.73
N LEU A 152 15.36 -7.36 3.97
CA LEU A 152 16.80 -7.63 3.81
C LEU A 152 17.30 -8.73 4.75
N ASN A 153 16.81 -8.77 5.99
CA ASN A 153 17.19 -9.81 6.96
C ASN A 153 16.70 -11.21 6.55
N TYR A 154 15.59 -11.27 5.83
CA TYR A 154 15.00 -12.50 5.29
C TYR A 154 15.37 -12.74 3.82
N GLN A 155 16.14 -11.82 3.24
CA GLN A 155 16.47 -11.72 1.83
C GLN A 155 15.28 -11.81 0.87
N ALA A 156 14.04 -11.64 1.31
CA ALA A 156 12.84 -11.80 0.50
C ALA A 156 11.83 -10.72 0.85
N GLY A 157 11.07 -10.27 -0.14
CA GLY A 157 10.06 -9.26 0.06
C GLY A 157 9.44 -8.78 -1.25
N LEU A 158 8.18 -8.37 -1.17
CA LEU A 158 7.44 -7.70 -2.22
C LEU A 158 6.88 -6.38 -1.68
N ILE A 159 7.22 -5.26 -2.33
CA ILE A 159 6.56 -3.98 -2.08
C ILE A 159 5.62 -3.71 -3.25
N VAL A 160 4.38 -3.40 -2.91
CA VAL A 160 3.30 -3.05 -3.82
C VAL A 160 2.88 -1.63 -3.52
N ASN A 161 3.10 -0.71 -4.46
CA ASN A 161 2.58 0.65 -4.36
C ASN A 161 1.29 0.74 -5.19
N VAL A 162 0.18 1.02 -4.53
CA VAL A 162 -1.09 1.35 -5.17
C VAL A 162 -1.02 2.81 -5.59
N SER A 163 -0.95 3.04 -6.89
CA SER A 163 -0.75 4.35 -7.50
C SER A 163 -1.79 4.62 -8.59
N SER A 164 -1.67 5.77 -9.26
CA SER A 164 -2.52 6.17 -10.39
C SER A 164 -1.68 6.59 -11.58
N ILE A 165 -2.30 6.61 -12.76
CA ILE A 165 -1.70 7.17 -13.97
C ILE A 165 -1.32 8.65 -13.81
N GLY A 166 -1.84 9.34 -12.78
CA GLY A 166 -1.46 10.71 -12.42
C GLY A 166 0.03 10.94 -12.14
N GLY A 167 0.84 9.90 -11.92
CA GLY A 167 2.31 10.01 -11.87
C GLY A 167 2.99 10.13 -13.23
N LYS A 168 2.27 9.93 -14.33
CA LYS A 168 2.78 9.97 -15.71
C LYS A 168 2.16 11.08 -16.56
N ILE A 169 0.96 11.52 -16.19
CA ILE A 169 0.23 12.58 -16.88
C ILE A 169 -0.28 13.60 -15.86
N TYR A 170 -0.53 14.82 -16.30
CA TYR A 170 -1.20 15.81 -15.46
C TYR A 170 -2.64 15.36 -15.16
N ALA A 171 -2.84 14.77 -13.98
CA ALA A 171 -4.14 14.37 -13.47
C ALA A 171 -4.41 15.07 -12.14
N PHE A 172 -5.61 15.62 -11.98
CA PHE A 172 -6.07 16.37 -10.80
C PHE A 172 -5.26 17.64 -10.48
N SER A 173 -4.01 17.52 -10.06
CA SER A 173 -3.12 18.64 -9.72
C SER A 173 -1.65 18.24 -9.82
N THR A 174 -0.76 19.23 -9.89
CA THR A 174 0.69 19.00 -9.81
C THR A 174 1.09 18.32 -8.50
N LEU A 175 0.46 18.71 -7.38
CA LEU A 175 0.73 18.13 -6.06
C LEU A 175 0.45 16.63 -6.04
N TYR A 176 -0.64 16.20 -6.69
CA TYR A 176 -1.00 14.80 -6.83
C TYR A 176 0.03 14.03 -7.65
N GLY A 177 0.38 14.55 -8.83
CA GLY A 177 1.31 13.87 -9.72
C GLY A 177 2.70 13.64 -9.10
N VAL A 178 3.20 14.60 -8.32
CA VAL A 178 4.48 14.45 -7.60
C VAL A 178 4.43 13.29 -6.59
N GLY A 179 3.32 13.16 -5.86
CA GLY A 179 3.08 12.04 -4.95
C GLY A 179 3.15 10.69 -5.65
N GLU A 180 2.48 10.60 -6.80
CA GLU A 180 2.41 9.37 -7.59
C GLU A 180 3.74 8.98 -8.25
N CYS A 181 4.63 9.94 -8.55
CA CYS A 181 5.94 9.67 -9.14
C CYS A 181 6.84 8.81 -8.23
N ILE A 182 6.78 8.97 -6.90
CA ILE A 182 7.66 8.21 -5.99
C ILE A 182 7.34 6.72 -5.96
N HIS A 183 6.09 6.36 -6.26
CA HIS A 183 5.64 4.98 -6.31
C HIS A 183 6.46 4.17 -7.33
N ASN A 184 6.99 4.82 -8.36
CA ASN A 184 7.84 4.20 -9.38
C ASN A 184 9.33 4.19 -8.99
N ILE A 185 9.83 5.27 -8.37
CA ILE A 185 11.28 5.40 -8.07
C ILE A 185 11.70 4.60 -6.84
N SER A 186 10.94 4.67 -5.74
CA SER A 186 11.25 3.95 -4.49
C SER A 186 11.19 2.43 -4.66
N SER A 187 10.27 1.99 -5.52
CA SER A 187 10.18 0.63 -6.03
C SER A 187 11.51 0.19 -6.67
N ASN A 188 11.97 0.88 -7.70
CA ASN A 188 13.20 0.50 -8.43
C ASN A 188 14.45 0.48 -7.54
N ALA A 189 14.59 1.45 -6.62
CA ALA A 189 15.73 1.52 -5.71
C ALA A 189 15.79 0.33 -4.73
N THR A 190 14.62 -0.15 -4.28
CA THR A 190 14.52 -1.31 -3.40
C THR A 190 14.87 -2.60 -4.14
N SER A 191 14.42 -2.74 -5.39
CA SER A 191 14.78 -3.89 -6.25
C SER A 191 16.29 -4.01 -6.41
N GLN A 192 16.94 -2.92 -6.83
CA GLN A 192 18.36 -2.94 -7.19
C GLN A 192 19.26 -3.40 -6.03
N ARG A 193 18.91 -3.01 -4.79
CA ARG A 193 19.70 -3.38 -3.61
C ARG A 193 19.46 -4.81 -3.15
N LEU A 194 18.22 -5.32 -3.24
CA LEU A 194 17.93 -6.73 -2.95
C LEU A 194 18.58 -7.67 -3.97
N LEU A 195 18.65 -7.27 -5.24
CA LEU A 195 19.30 -8.02 -6.32
C LEU A 195 20.81 -8.08 -6.14
N TYR A 196 21.43 -6.94 -5.79
CA TYR A 196 22.86 -6.86 -5.51
C TYR A 196 23.29 -7.83 -4.39
N LEU A 197 22.52 -7.91 -3.31
CA LEU A 197 22.82 -8.79 -2.18
C LEU A 197 22.57 -10.28 -2.44
N ARG A 198 21.75 -10.62 -3.43
CA ARG A 198 21.50 -12.02 -3.85
C ARG A 198 22.40 -12.49 -4.99
N SER A 199 23.28 -11.62 -5.51
CA SER A 199 24.01 -11.86 -6.77
C SER A 199 23.06 -12.25 -7.93
N CYS A 200 21.81 -11.77 -7.87
CA CYS A 200 20.82 -11.98 -8.93
C CYS A 200 20.97 -10.88 -9.98
N THR A 201 20.99 -11.26 -11.25
CA THR A 201 21.14 -10.33 -12.39
C THR A 201 19.82 -9.86 -12.99
N HIS A 202 18.68 -10.32 -12.46
CA HIS A 202 17.36 -10.07 -13.05
C HIS A 202 16.42 -9.38 -12.08
N GLU A 203 16.16 -8.11 -12.34
CA GLU A 203 15.04 -7.36 -11.79
C GLU A 203 13.76 -7.78 -12.51
N SER A 204 12.71 -8.07 -11.75
CA SER A 204 11.36 -8.14 -12.28
C SER A 204 10.57 -7.01 -11.65
N THR A 205 10.41 -5.93 -12.42
CA THR A 205 9.44 -4.87 -12.18
C THR A 205 8.27 -5.12 -13.10
N ASP A 206 7.08 -5.23 -12.55
CA ASP A 206 5.85 -5.36 -13.34
C ASP A 206 4.91 -4.23 -12.93
N GLU A 207 4.45 -3.47 -13.92
CA GLU A 207 3.48 -2.41 -13.71
C GLU A 207 2.17 -2.86 -14.35
N ALA A 208 1.21 -3.21 -13.50
CA ALA A 208 -0.09 -3.65 -13.95
C ALA A 208 -1.11 -2.52 -13.74
N ILE A 209 -1.72 -2.06 -14.84
CA ILE A 209 -2.80 -1.09 -14.80
C ILE A 209 -4.12 -1.87 -14.66
N TYR A 210 -4.82 -1.65 -13.54
CA TYR A 210 -6.14 -2.23 -13.28
C TYR A 210 -7.21 -1.15 -13.32
N GLN A 211 -8.28 -1.41 -14.05
CA GLN A 211 -9.47 -0.57 -14.04
C GLN A 211 -10.40 -1.08 -12.93
N SER A 212 -10.66 -0.24 -11.93
CA SER A 212 -11.61 -0.53 -10.84
C SER A 212 -12.79 0.43 -10.91
N ASP A 213 -13.88 0.12 -10.19
CA ASP A 213 -15.05 1.01 -10.06
C ASP A 213 -14.69 2.38 -9.45
N CYS A 214 -13.51 2.51 -8.83
CA CYS A 214 -12.97 3.75 -8.27
C CYS A 214 -12.02 4.52 -9.23
N GLY A 215 -11.77 4.02 -10.44
CA GLY A 215 -10.86 4.60 -11.43
C GLY A 215 -9.72 3.68 -11.88
N ILE A 216 -8.81 4.22 -12.72
CA ILE A 216 -7.58 3.53 -13.17
C ILE A 216 -6.55 3.55 -12.04
N VAL A 217 -6.14 2.37 -11.61
CA VAL A 217 -5.14 2.15 -10.56
C VAL A 217 -3.92 1.49 -11.21
N SER A 218 -2.72 2.02 -10.98
CA SER A 218 -1.47 1.37 -11.37
C SER A 218 -0.85 0.68 -10.16
N LEU A 219 -0.51 -0.59 -10.31
CA LEU A 219 0.16 -1.39 -9.29
C LEU A 219 1.60 -1.61 -9.74
N THR A 220 2.55 -0.98 -9.04
CA THR A 220 3.98 -1.21 -9.26
C THR A 220 4.44 -2.30 -8.31
N LEU A 221 4.88 -3.43 -8.87
CA LEU A 221 5.33 -4.60 -8.13
C LEU A 221 6.85 -4.71 -8.20
N VAL A 222 7.49 -4.89 -7.04
CA VAL A 222 8.93 -5.10 -6.92
C VAL A 222 9.22 -6.33 -6.09
N SER A 223 9.85 -7.33 -6.71
CA SER A 223 10.25 -8.57 -6.06
C SER A 223 11.72 -8.88 -6.33
N SER A 224 12.43 -9.36 -5.30
CA SER A 224 13.75 -9.98 -5.45
C SER A 224 13.70 -11.45 -5.89
N ASN A 225 12.49 -12.00 -6.01
CA ASN A 225 12.22 -13.36 -6.48
C ASN A 225 11.38 -13.31 -7.77
N PRO A 226 11.94 -13.65 -8.95
CA PRO A 226 11.23 -13.60 -10.21
C PRO A 226 10.05 -14.59 -10.30
N GLY A 227 10.00 -15.61 -9.44
CA GLY A 227 8.87 -16.54 -9.35
C GLY A 227 7.58 -15.93 -8.77
N ILE A 228 7.69 -14.86 -7.97
CA ILE A 228 6.54 -14.19 -7.34
C ILE A 228 5.70 -13.41 -8.37
N LEU A 229 6.32 -12.82 -9.40
CA LEU A 229 5.59 -11.98 -10.37
C LEU A 229 4.92 -12.77 -11.51
N ARG A 230 5.32 -14.03 -11.74
CA ARG A 230 4.69 -14.90 -12.77
C ARG A 230 3.24 -15.31 -12.46
N MET A 231 2.69 -14.94 -11.31
CA MET A 231 1.31 -15.28 -10.93
C MET A 231 0.23 -14.36 -11.51
N ASN A 232 0.59 -13.28 -12.22
CA ASN A 232 -0.36 -12.26 -12.68
C ASN A 232 -1.00 -12.48 -14.07
N HIS A 233 -0.63 -13.52 -14.82
CA HIS A 233 -1.29 -13.81 -16.10
C HIS A 233 -2.58 -14.65 -16.01
N GLN A 234 -3.11 -14.91 -14.80
CA GLN A 234 -4.30 -15.75 -14.60
C GLN A 234 -5.31 -15.19 -13.58
N LEU A 235 -5.61 -13.90 -13.64
CA LEU A 235 -6.84 -13.38 -13.03
C LEU A 235 -7.87 -13.12 -14.15
N PRO A 236 -9.12 -13.63 -14.01
CA PRO A 236 -10.12 -13.48 -15.06
C PRO A 236 -10.49 -12.01 -15.25
N ARG A 237 -10.74 -11.65 -16.52
CA ARG A 237 -11.23 -10.33 -16.94
C ARG A 237 -12.56 -10.00 -16.30
#